data_AF-A0A161XXF6-F1
#
_entry.id   AF-A0A161XXF6-F1
#
_cell.length_a   1.000
_cell.length_b   1.000
_cell.length_c   1.000
_cell.angle_alpha   90.00
_cell.angle_beta   90.00
_cell.angle_gamma   90.00
#
_symmetry.space_group_name_H-M   'P 1'
#
loop_
_entity.id
_entity.type
_entity.pdbx_description
1 polymer ?
#
loop_
_entity_poly.entity_id
_entity_poly.type
_entity_poly.pdbx_seq_one_letter_code
_entity_poly.pdbx_strand_id
1 'polypeptide(L)'
;KQLGLQEAPKEPAHDLKKLSAQDLNKSYQGLQQQVQQATNPQQKSELQNKLNDVHQKISKRTQKQLQAFAEQNPEIKQPESKLDQSLKR
;
A
#
# COMPACT_ATOMS: atom_id res chain seq x y z
N LYS A 1 40.98 19.36 -5.31
CA LYS A 1 39.69 19.56 -4.63
C LYS A 1 38.83 18.33 -4.90
N GLN A 2 38.69 17.44 -3.91
CA GLN A 2 37.85 16.25 -4.00
C GLN A 2 36.46 16.66 -3.51
N LEU A 3 35.43 16.54 -4.37
CA LEU A 3 34.05 16.80 -4.00
C LEU A 3 33.59 15.70 -3.04
N GLY A 4 33.50 16.04 -1.75
CA GLY A 4 32.87 15.18 -0.76
C GLY A 4 31.37 15.09 -1.06
N LEU A 5 30.95 13.97 -1.63
CA LEU A 5 29.54 13.59 -1.71
C LEU A 5 29.07 13.34 -0.27
N GLN A 6 28.44 14.33 0.34
CA GLN A 6 27.72 14.15 1.60
C GLN A 6 26.56 13.21 1.30
N GLU A 7 26.65 11.98 1.81
CA GLU A 7 25.53 11.05 1.82
C GLU A 7 24.35 11.75 2.50
N ALA A 8 23.26 11.93 1.76
CA ALA A 8 22.00 12.37 2.34
C ALA A 8 21.68 11.49 3.55
N PRO A 9 21.16 12.04 4.66
CA PRO A 9 20.83 11.24 5.82
C PRO A 9 19.95 10.07 5.39
N LYS A 10 20.43 8.85 5.66
CA LYS A 10 19.66 7.61 5.48
C LYS A 10 18.31 7.84 6.15
N GLU A 11 17.25 7.98 5.35
CA GLU A 11 15.88 7.99 5.83
C GLU A 11 15.77 6.85 6.86
N PRO A 12 15.23 7.10 8.07
CA PRO A 12 15.08 6.04 9.06
C PRO A 12 14.36 4.90 8.37
N ALA A 13 15.00 3.73 8.35
CA ALA A 13 14.59 2.56 7.59
C ALA A 13 13.06 2.48 7.56
N HIS A 14 12.50 2.72 6.38
CA HIS A 14 11.06 2.79 6.11
C HIS A 14 10.47 1.38 6.20
N ASP A 15 10.62 0.75 7.36
CA ASP A 15 10.22 -0.62 7.60
C ASP A 15 8.72 -0.63 7.84
N LEU A 16 7.98 -0.52 6.73
CA LEU A 16 6.52 -0.60 6.64
C LEU A 16 5.96 -1.83 7.38
N LYS A 17 6.78 -2.85 7.64
CA LYS A 17 6.40 -4.04 8.41
C LYS A 17 6.16 -3.72 9.89
N LYS A 18 6.83 -2.73 10.47
CA LYS A 18 6.74 -2.36 11.90
C LYS A 18 5.63 -1.36 12.21
N LEU A 19 5.19 -0.60 11.20
CA LEU A 19 4.13 0.41 11.38
C LEU A 19 2.80 -0.24 11.76
N SER A 20 2.04 0.42 12.64
CA SER A 20 0.66 0.06 12.94
C SER A 20 -0.25 0.31 11.72
N ALA A 21 -1.48 -0.22 11.73
CA ALA A 21 -2.45 0.07 10.66
C ALA A 21 -2.79 1.57 10.60
N GLN A 22 -2.91 2.22 11.77
CA GLN A 22 -3.17 3.64 11.86
C GLN A 22 -2.03 4.46 11.26
N ASP A 23 -0.77 4.10 11.54
CA ASP A 23 0.39 4.84 11.02
C ASP A 23 0.55 4.63 9.51
N LEU A 24 0.26 3.44 8.99
CA LEU A 24 0.22 3.20 7.55
C LEU A 24 -0.84 4.05 6.85
N ASN A 25 -2.04 4.15 7.42
CA ASN A 25 -3.11 4.98 6.84
C ASN A 25 -2.76 6.48 6.88
N LYS A 26 -2.18 6.96 7.99
CA LYS A 26 -1.69 8.34 8.10
C LYS A 26 -0.57 8.61 7.08
N SER A 27 0.37 7.69 6.95
CA SER A 27 1.46 7.78 5.95
C SER A 27 0.91 7.84 4.53
N TYR A 28 -0.06 6.99 4.19
CA TYR A 28 -0.72 6.98 2.89
C TYR A 28 -1.39 8.33 2.59
N GLN A 29 -2.18 8.86 3.52
CA GLN A 29 -2.86 10.16 3.36
C GLN A 29 -1.85 11.30 3.20
N GLY A 30 -0.78 11.32 4.01
CA GLY A 30 0.28 12.33 3.90
C GLY A 30 1.02 12.26 2.57
N LEU A 31 1.33 11.06 2.07
CA LEU A 31 1.97 10.86 0.77
C LEU A 31 1.04 11.28 -0.39
N GLN A 32 -0.27 11.01 -0.31
CA GLN A 32 -1.23 11.49 -1.31
C GLN A 32 -1.21 13.02 -1.42
N GLN A 33 -1.15 13.74 -0.30
CA GLN A 33 -1.07 15.19 -0.29
C GLN A 33 0.26 15.69 -0.88
N GLN A 34 1.38 15.06 -0.51
CA GLN A 34 2.70 15.43 -1.05
C GLN A 34 2.79 15.20 -2.56
N VAL A 35 2.25 14.09 -3.08
CA VAL A 35 2.20 13.81 -4.53
C VAL A 35 1.38 14.88 -5.28
N GLN A 36 0.28 15.36 -4.68
CA GLN A 36 -0.55 16.41 -5.28
C GLN A 36 0.16 17.77 -5.31
N GLN A 37 0.92 18.09 -4.26
CA GLN A 37 1.62 19.38 -4.13
C GLN A 37 2.97 19.41 -4.86
N ALA A 38 3.56 18.25 -5.18
CA ALA A 38 4.85 18.18 -5.84
C ALA A 38 4.81 18.77 -7.26
N THR A 39 5.57 19.84 -7.47
CA THR A 39 5.75 20.51 -8.77
C THR A 39 6.92 19.94 -9.56
N ASN A 40 7.93 19.39 -8.89
CA ASN A 40 9.07 18.73 -9.52
C ASN A 40 8.71 17.30 -9.98
N PRO A 41 8.87 16.94 -11.27
CA PRO A 41 8.48 15.62 -11.78
C PRO A 41 9.25 14.45 -11.16
N GLN A 42 10.54 14.62 -10.89
CA GLN A 42 11.38 13.57 -10.31
C GLN A 42 10.95 13.27 -8.87
N GLN A 43 10.80 14.33 -8.06
CA GLN A 43 10.29 14.21 -6.69
C GLN A 43 8.89 13.59 -6.68
N LYS A 44 8.03 13.97 -7.62
CA LYS A 44 6.68 13.41 -7.73
C LYS A 44 6.71 11.91 -8.01
N SER A 45 7.60 11.45 -8.89
CA SER A 45 7.77 10.02 -9.18
C SER A 45 8.25 9.23 -7.95
N GLU A 46 9.22 9.79 -7.20
CA GLU A 46 9.70 9.17 -5.96
C GLU A 46 8.60 9.06 -4.89
N LEU A 47 7.81 10.12 -4.71
CA LEU A 47 6.67 10.13 -3.81
C LEU A 47 5.57 9.13 -4.24
N GLN A 48 5.32 8.99 -5.55
CA GLN A 48 4.39 8.00 -6.07
C GLN A 48 4.86 6.57 -5.81
N ASN A 49 6.17 6.29 -5.93
CA ASN A 49 6.72 4.98 -5.59
C ASN A 49 6.53 4.66 -4.10
N LYS A 50 6.84 5.62 -3.22
CA LYS A 50 6.61 5.47 -1.77
C LYS A 50 5.13 5.26 -1.44
N LEU A 51 4.24 6.01 -2.11
CA LEU A 51 2.79 5.86 -1.96
C LEU A 51 2.31 4.46 -2.39
N ASN A 52 2.83 3.96 -3.50
CA ASN A 52 2.53 2.61 -4.00
C ASN A 52 3.01 1.52 -3.01
N ASP A 53 4.19 1.67 -2.43
CA ASP A 53 4.69 0.70 -1.44
C ASP A 53 3.80 0.63 -0.19
N VAL A 54 3.35 1.78 0.31
CA VAL A 54 2.38 1.86 1.42
C VAL A 54 1.05 1.23 1.02
N HIS A 55 0.54 1.56 -0.18
CA HIS A 55 -0.71 0.98 -0.71
C HIS A 55 -0.66 -0.54 -0.73
N GLN A 56 0.39 -1.10 -1.35
CA GLN A 56 0.59 -2.54 -1.46
C GLN A 56 0.67 -3.20 -0.08
N LYS A 57 1.29 -2.54 0.90
CA LYS A 57 1.38 -3.06 2.25
C LYS A 57 0.02 -3.11 2.95
N ILE A 58 -0.77 -2.04 2.84
CA ILE A 58 -2.13 -1.98 3.40
C ILE A 58 -2.98 -3.07 2.75
N SER A 59 -3.02 -3.13 1.42
CA SER A 59 -3.81 -4.11 0.66
C SER A 59 -3.47 -5.55 1.05
N LYS A 60 -2.18 -5.90 1.14
CA LYS A 60 -1.73 -7.24 1.57
C LYS A 60 -2.17 -7.57 3.00
N ARG A 61 -2.09 -6.61 3.94
CA ARG A 61 -2.54 -6.83 5.34
C ARG A 61 -4.05 -7.02 5.41
N THR A 62 -4.80 -6.17 4.74
CA THR A 62 -6.27 -6.25 4.69
C THR A 62 -6.72 -7.56 4.07
N GLN A 63 -6.14 -7.98 2.94
CA GLN A 63 -6.46 -9.26 2.31
C GLN A 63 -6.20 -10.44 3.25
N LYS A 64 -5.06 -10.45 3.95
CA LYS A 64 -4.75 -11.49 4.94
C LYS A 64 -5.76 -11.54 6.08
N GLN A 65 -6.19 -10.38 6.59
CA GLN A 65 -7.19 -10.31 7.66
C GLN A 65 -8.57 -10.79 7.19
N LEU A 66 -8.99 -10.38 5.99
CA LEU A 66 -10.26 -10.84 5.40
C LEU A 66 -10.26 -12.34 5.16
N GLN A 67 -9.15 -12.90 4.67
CA GLN A 67 -9.01 -14.34 4.49
C GLN A 67 -9.10 -15.08 5.83
N ALA A 68 -8.35 -14.64 6.85
CA ALA A 68 -8.40 -15.23 8.19
C ALA A 68 -9.81 -15.14 8.80
N PHE A 69 -10.51 -14.03 8.59
CA PHE A 69 -11.90 -13.87 9.01
C PHE A 69 -12.82 -14.87 8.31
N ALA A 70 -12.70 -15.06 6.99
CA ALA A 70 -13.50 -16.03 6.24
C ALA A 70 -13.21 -17.48 6.64
N GLU A 71 -11.95 -17.82 6.94
CA GLU A 71 -11.55 -19.14 7.43
C GLU A 71 -12.14 -19.44 8.81
N GLN A 72 -12.23 -18.43 9.70
CA GLN A 72 -12.88 -18.56 11.01
C GLN A 72 -14.41 -18.58 10.94
N ASN A 73 -14.99 -18.06 9.86
CA ASN A 73 -16.44 -17.95 9.68
C ASN A 73 -16.88 -18.62 8.38
N PRO A 74 -16.83 -19.97 8.30
CA PRO A 74 -17.08 -20.72 7.06
C PRO A 74 -18.52 -20.59 6.54
N GLU A 75 -19.47 -20.16 7.38
CA GLU A 75 -20.85 -19.86 6.98
C GLU A 75 -20.98 -18.53 6.21
N ILE A 76 -19.97 -17.64 6.30
CA ILE A 76 -19.90 -16.34 5.58
C ILE A 76 -19.25 -16.51 4.20
N LYS A 77 -18.96 -17.74 3.76
CA LYS A 77 -18.43 -17.98 2.41
C LYS A 77 -19.30 -17.25 1.40
N GLN A 78 -18.67 -16.42 0.57
CA GLN A 78 -19.26 -15.91 -0.67
C GLN A 78 -19.98 -17.10 -1.32
N PRO A 79 -21.27 -16.96 -1.70
CA PRO A 79 -21.88 -18.01 -2.50
C PRO A 79 -20.93 -18.24 -3.67
N GLU A 80 -20.52 -19.50 -3.89
CA GLU A 80 -19.79 -19.83 -5.11
C GLU A 80 -20.59 -19.18 -6.22
N SER A 81 -19.97 -18.26 -6.95
CA SER A 81 -20.60 -17.68 -8.11
C SER A 81 -20.90 -18.88 -8.99
N LYS A 82 -22.15 -19.36 -8.95
CA LYS A 82 -22.69 -20.22 -9.97
C LYS A 82 -22.62 -19.33 -11.18
N LEU A 83 -21.48 -19.42 -11.87
CA LEU A 83 -21.17 -18.72 -13.10
C LEU A 83 -22.39 -19.00 -13.95
N ASP A 84 -23.23 -17.98 -14.10
CA ASP A 84 -24.59 -18.11 -14.54
C ASP A 84 -24.59 -18.83 -15.89
N GLN A 85 -24.86 -20.15 -15.87
CA GLN A 85 -24.88 -20.99 -17.05
C GLN A 85 -26.09 -20.66 -17.96
N SER A 86 -26.86 -19.63 -17.61
CA SER A 86 -27.99 -19.09 -18.36
C SER A 86 -27.57 -18.34 -19.65
N LEU A 87 -26.30 -17.94 -19.80
CA LEU A 87 -25.77 -17.45 -21.08
C LEU A 87 -25.42 -18.59 -22.05
N LYS A 88 -26.36 -19.52 -22.26
CA LYS A 88 -26.37 -20.35 -23.46
C LYS A 88 -27.16 -19.59 -24.54
N ARG A 89 -26.47 -19.34 -25.67
CA ARG A 89 -26.98 -18.63 -26.85
C ARG A 89 -28.19 -19.32 -27.47
#